data_AF-A0A2P1UG34-F1
#
_entry.id   AF-A0A2P1UG34-F1
#
_cell.length_a   1.000
_cell.length_b   1.000
_cell.length_c   1.000
_cell.angle_alpha   90.00
_cell.angle_beta   90.00
_cell.angle_gamma   90.00
#
_symmetry.space_group_name_H-M   'P 1'
#
loop_
_entity.id
_entity.type
_entity.pdbx_description
1 polymer ?
#
loop_
_entity_poly.entity_id
_entity_poly.type
_entity_poly.pdbx_seq_one_letter_code
_entity_poly.pdbx_strand_id
1 'polypeptide(L)' 'MNIIDALNLKNPQDYPSREAYQQDVVKAVQVLMRWEHLTYAMSINTYSSQKLENLQLDHKEK' A
#
# COMPACT_ATOMS: atom_id res chain seq x y z
N MET A 1 4.85 -0.59 18.87
CA MET A 1 4.51 0.23 17.69
C MET A 1 4.25 -0.74 16.54
N ASN A 2 3.04 -0.77 15.98
CA ASN A 2 2.76 -1.64 14.84
C ASN A 2 3.52 -1.11 13.61
N ILE A 3 4.17 -1.98 12.84
CA ILE A 3 4.92 -1.57 11.65
C ILE A 3 4.02 -0.83 10.65
N ILE A 4 2.72 -1.15 10.61
CA ILE A 4 1.76 -0.45 9.73
C ILE A 4 1.55 1.00 10.17
N ASP A 5 1.43 1.27 11.47
CA ASP A 5 1.33 2.64 12.01
C ASP A 5 2.62 3.44 11.75
N ALA A 6 3.78 2.77 11.79
CA ALA A 6 5.07 3.40 11.48
C ALA A 6 5.19 3.82 10.00
N LEU A 7 4.39 3.22 9.11
CA LEU A 7 4.42 3.49 7.67
C LEU A 7 3.35 4.48 7.21
N ASN A 8 2.42 4.88 8.09
CA ASN A 8 1.38 5.89 7.82
C ASN A 8 0.56 5.63 6.54
N LEU A 9 0.42 4.35 6.14
CA LEU A 9 -0.31 3.98 4.93
C LEU A 9 -1.82 4.05 5.18
N LYS A 10 -2.53 4.93 4.44
CA LYS A 10 -4.00 5.03 4.52
C LYS A 10 -4.68 4.01 3.58
N ASN A 11 -6.02 3.94 3.61
CA ASN A 11 -6.72 3.16 2.58
C ASN A 11 -6.59 3.84 1.22
N PRO A 12 -6.54 3.10 0.09
CA PRO A 12 -6.38 3.69 -1.24
C PRO A 12 -7.45 4.73 -1.61
N GLN A 13 -8.66 4.62 -1.04
CA GLN A 13 -9.76 5.57 -1.25
C GLN A 13 -9.52 6.94 -0.60
N ASP A 14 -8.65 7.01 0.42
CA ASP A 14 -8.29 8.24 1.12
C ASP A 14 -7.16 9.01 0.38
N TYR A 15 -6.63 8.45 -0.71
CA TYR A 15 -5.59 9.07 -1.52
C TYR A 15 -6.20 9.88 -2.67
N PRO A 16 -5.56 11.00 -3.07
CA PRO A 16 -6.02 11.83 -4.17
C PRO A 16 -5.96 11.13 -5.54
N SER A 17 -5.11 10.10 -5.68
CA SER A 17 -5.04 9.25 -6.87
C SER A 17 -4.43 7.89 -6.57
N ARG A 18 -4.61 6.93 -7.49
CA ARG A 18 -3.97 5.61 -7.43
C ARG A 18 -2.44 5.74 -7.40
N GLU A 19 -1.89 6.65 -8.21
CA GLU A 19 -0.46 6.90 -8.30
C GLU A 19 0.07 7.42 -6.95
N ALA A 20 -0.66 8.31 -6.27
CA ALA A 20 -0.27 8.81 -4.96
C ALA A 20 -0.19 7.68 -3.92
N TYR A 21 -1.18 6.78 -3.91
CA TYR A 21 -1.15 5.59 -3.06
C TYR A 21 0.04 4.67 -3.38
N GLN A 22 0.29 4.40 -4.67
CA GLN A 22 1.40 3.56 -5.10
C GLN A 22 2.77 4.14 -4.73
N GLN A 23 2.95 5.47 -4.83
CA GLN A 23 4.18 6.13 -4.42
C GLN A 23 4.48 5.92 -2.94
N ASP A 24 3.48 6.02 -2.07
CA ASP A 24 3.66 5.81 -0.64
C ASP A 24 3.86 4.33 -0.28
N VAL A 25 3.21 3.40 -1.00
CA VAL A 25 3.49 1.95 -0.91
C VAL A 25 4.94 1.65 -1.24
N VAL A 26 5.46 2.23 -2.33
CA VAL A 26 6.86 2.03 -2.75
C VAL A 26 7.83 2.55 -1.70
N LYS A 27 7.59 3.74 -1.14
CA LYS A 27 8.41 4.28 -0.05
C LYS A 27 8.37 3.37 1.19
N ALA A 28 7.19 2.88 1.56
CA ALA A 28 7.03 1.97 2.69
C ALA A 28 7.81 0.66 2.50
N VAL A 29 7.72 0.06 1.31
CA VAL A 29 8.48 -1.13 0.93
C VAL A 29 9.99 -0.87 0.98
N GLN A 30 10.46 0.28 0.49
CA GLN A 30 11.88 0.66 0.56
C GLN A 30 12.39 0.81 1.99
N VAL A 31 11.61 1.45 2.88
CA VAL A 31 11.95 1.57 4.30
C VAL A 31 12.06 0.19 4.95
N LEU A 32 11.09 -0.70 4.69
CA LEU A 32 11.10 -2.06 5.22
C LEU A 32 12.27 -2.89 4.70
N MET A 33 12.62 -2.77 3.42
CA MET A 33 13.80 -3.42 2.86
C MET A 33 15.09 -2.92 3.53
N ARG A 34 15.19 -1.62 3.80
CA ARG A 34 16.36 -1.03 4.50
C ARG A 34 16.48 -1.52 5.94
N TRP A 35 15.37 -1.87 6.57
CA TRP A 35 15.33 -2.45 7.93
C TRP A 35 15.36 -3.98 7.93
N GLU A 36 15.63 -4.62 6.78
CA GLU A 36 15.70 -6.08 6.62
C GLU A 36 14.39 -6.82 6.97
N HIS A 37 13.26 -6.09 6.93
CA HIS A 37 11.91 -6.61 7.18
C HIS A 37 11.25 -7.11 5.89
N LEU A 38 11.90 -8.08 5.21
CA LEU A 38 11.48 -8.58 3.90
C LEU A 38 10.07 -9.16 3.87
N THR A 39 9.66 -9.87 4.93
CA THR A 39 8.30 -10.42 5.03
C THR A 39 7.26 -9.31 5.02
N TYR A 40 7.49 -8.22 5.78
CA TYR A 40 6.59 -7.08 5.78
C TYR A 40 6.57 -6.35 4.44
N ALA A 41 7.75 -6.18 3.80
CA ALA A 41 7.86 -5.55 2.49
C ALA A 41 7.03 -6.31 1.44
N MET A 42 7.10 -7.64 1.45
CA MET A 42 6.31 -8.51 0.58
C MET A 42 4.82 -8.41 0.89
N SER A 43 4.43 -8.50 2.17
CA SER A 43 3.03 -8.39 2.58
C SER A 43 2.38 -7.08 2.16
N ILE A 44 3.07 -5.95 2.32
CA ILE A 44 2.55 -4.63 1.89
C ILE A 44 2.37 -4.57 0.38
N ASN A 45 3.31 -5.10 -0.39
CA ASN A 45 3.22 -5.09 -1.84
C ASN A 45 2.03 -5.94 -2.34
N THR A 46 1.85 -7.13 -1.76
CA THR A 46 0.71 -8.01 -2.08
C THR A 46 -0.62 -7.39 -1.67
N TYR A 47 -0.73 -6.88 -0.44
CA TYR A 47 -1.96 -6.25 0.06
C TYR A 47 -2.37 -5.02 -0.76
N SER A 48 -1.40 -4.16 -1.10
CA SER A 48 -1.62 -2.98 -1.93
C SER A 48 -2.16 -3.34 -3.31
N SER A 49 -1.61 -4.40 -3.93
CA SER A 49 -2.06 -4.87 -5.25
C SER A 49 -3.51 -5.32 -5.22
N GLN A 50 -3.90 -6.12 -4.22
CA GLN A 50 -5.28 -6.57 -4.02
C GLN A 50 -6.24 -5.40 -3.79
N LYS A 51 -5.83 -4.42 -2.99
CA LYS A 51 -6.64 -3.22 -2.72
C LYS A 51 -6.86 -2.37 -3.97
N LEU A 52 -5.86 -2.27 -4.83
CA LEU A 52 -5.95 -1.58 -6.11
C LEU A 52 -6.80 -2.31 -7.16
N GLU A 53 -6.85 -3.64 -7.14
CA GLU A 53 -7.79 -4.41 -7.97
C GLU A 53 -9.24 -4.17 -7.53
N ASN A 54 -9.51 -4.23 -6.23
CA ASN A 54 -10.86 -3.99 -5.70
C ASN A 54 -11.35 -2.55 -5.99
N LEU A 55 -10.46 -1.55 -5.92
CA LEU A 55 -10.81 -0.17 -6.28
C LEU A 55 -11.21 -0.01 -7.75
N GLN A 56 -10.65 -0.83 -8.66
CA GLN A 56 -11.02 -0.82 -10.08
C GLN A 56 -12.37 -1.50 -10.35
N LEU A 57 -12.76 -2.47 -9.52
CA LEU A 57 -14.05 -3.15 -9.63
C LEU A 57 -15.19 -2.26 -9.16
N ASP A 58 -15.00 -1.51 -8.07
CA ASP A 58 -15.99 -0.58 -7.52
C ASP A 58 -16.43 0.49 -8.55
N HIS A 59 -15.49 0.95 -9.39
CA HIS A 59 -15.79 1.90 -10.48
C HIS A 59 -16.47 1.27 -11.71
N LYS A 60 -16.53 -0.06 -11.84
CA LYS A 60 -17.15 -0.76 -12.98
C LYS A 60 -18.59 -1.23 -12.73
N GLU A 61 -19.10 -1.16 -11.50
CA GLU A 61 -20.46 -1.58 -11.17
C GLU A 61 -21.54 -0.49 -11.37
N LYS A 62 -21.38 0.40 -12.37
CA LYS A 62 -22.39 1.41 -12.75
C LYS A 62 -22.62 1.44 -14.25
#